data_AF-A0A854Q6G1-F1
#
_entry.id   AF-A0A854Q6G1-F1
#
_cell.length_a   1.000
_cell.length_b   1.000
_cell.length_c   1.000
_cell.angle_alpha   90.00
_cell.angle_beta   90.00
_cell.angle_gamma   90.00
#
_symmetry.space_group_name_H-M   'P 1'
#
loop_
_entity.id
_entity.type
_entity.pdbx_description
1 polymer ?
#
loop_
_entity_poly.entity_id
_entity_poly.type
_entity_poly.pdbx_seq_one_letter_code
_entity_poly.pdbx_strand_id
1 'polypeptide(L)'
;MGAAQSSQPAQDQLIQPQEPNTSVQFSPALISRLASPHEPTAPTSNTDDVVRRRLAAESAHLRAQEADILKSISAALEKENLDREKPGMSSEVLGRDIDEIREKVERMKEKRNKEGEGVKRARQGVEHCYLANGDKPLDCWKEVEAFKAEVAKLEQAFVKSLQ
;
A
#
# COMPACT_ATOMS: atom_id res chain seq x y z
N MET A 1 7.83 50.82 23.68
CA MET A 1 8.04 49.43 24.13
C MET A 1 9.04 48.77 23.21
N GLY A 2 10.08 48.14 23.76
CA GLY A 2 11.03 47.21 23.09
C GLY A 2 12.17 47.88 22.29
N ALA A 3 13.37 48.07 22.85
CA ALA A 3 14.49 47.09 22.97
C ALA A 3 14.99 46.62 21.58
N ALA A 4 16.02 47.27 21.02
CA ALA A 4 17.46 46.99 21.17
C ALA A 4 17.92 45.69 20.48
N GLN A 5 18.75 45.80 19.43
CA GLN A 5 20.18 45.49 19.44
C GLN A 5 20.71 45.28 18.01
N SER A 6 21.70 46.09 17.68
CA SER A 6 22.53 46.03 16.47
C SER A 6 23.48 44.83 16.58
N SER A 7 23.39 43.87 15.65
CA SER A 7 24.35 42.78 15.54
C SER A 7 25.44 43.17 14.53
N GLN A 8 26.62 43.51 15.04
CA GLN A 8 27.86 43.62 14.26
C GLN A 8 28.33 42.22 13.82
N PRO A 9 29.05 42.11 12.69
CA PRO A 9 29.47 40.83 12.13
C PRO A 9 30.50 40.13 13.02
N ALA A 10 30.43 38.80 12.99
CA ALA A 10 31.32 37.89 13.69
C ALA A 10 32.80 38.24 13.41
N GLN A 11 33.51 38.62 14.47
CA GLN A 11 34.96 38.67 14.43
C GLN A 11 35.45 37.24 14.52
N ASP A 12 35.93 36.71 13.40
CA ASP A 12 36.74 35.50 13.34
C ASP A 12 37.94 35.72 14.27
N GLN A 13 37.96 35.07 15.43
CA GLN A 13 39.17 35.00 16.24
C GLN A 13 40.14 34.08 15.50
N LEU A 14 40.85 34.65 14.53
CA LEU A 14 42.05 34.08 13.98
C LEU A 14 43.08 34.04 15.12
N ILE A 15 43.20 32.89 15.77
CA ILE A 15 44.33 32.61 16.65
C ILE A 15 45.54 32.54 15.72
N GLN A 16 46.23 33.66 15.54
CA GLN A 16 47.58 33.65 14.99
C GLN A 16 48.45 32.89 15.99
N PRO A 17 49.10 31.78 15.60
CA PRO A 17 50.07 31.16 16.48
C PRO A 17 51.15 32.19 16.74
N GLN A 18 51.35 32.51 18.01
CA GLN A 18 52.47 33.31 18.46
C GLN A 18 53.75 32.58 18.06
N GLU A 19 54.46 33.11 17.05
CA GLU A 19 55.73 32.58 16.54
C GLU A 19 56.62 32.16 17.72
N PRO A 20 56.83 30.84 17.94
CA PRO A 20 57.81 30.43 18.92
C PRO A 20 59.18 30.68 18.28
N ASN A 21 59.83 31.77 18.70
CA ASN A 21 61.29 31.94 18.58
C ASN A 21 62.03 30.93 19.48
N THR A 22 61.70 29.64 19.32
CA THR A 22 62.42 28.51 19.86
C THR A 22 62.60 27.55 18.70
N SER A 23 63.83 27.46 18.18
CA SER A 23 64.13 26.40 17.21
C SER A 23 63.92 25.07 17.93
N VAL A 24 62.82 24.38 17.65
CA VAL A 24 62.60 23.03 18.15
C VAL A 24 63.58 22.12 17.41
N GLN A 25 64.78 21.98 17.96
CA GLN A 25 65.79 21.06 17.45
C GLN A 25 65.36 19.65 17.88
N PHE A 26 64.68 18.95 16.97
CA PHE A 26 64.43 17.54 17.15
C PHE A 26 65.77 16.80 17.10
N SER A 27 65.95 15.82 17.99
CA SER A 27 67.15 14.99 17.93
C SER A 27 67.21 14.30 16.56
N PRO A 28 68.41 14.15 15.96
CA PRO A 28 68.56 13.49 14.67
C PRO A 28 67.92 12.09 14.63
N ALA A 29 67.83 11.41 15.78
CA ALA A 29 67.18 10.11 15.93
C ALA A 29 65.65 10.17 15.72
N LEU A 30 64.98 11.25 16.14
CA LEU A 30 63.53 11.43 15.92
C LEU A 30 63.24 11.78 14.46
N ILE A 31 64.05 12.67 13.88
CA ILE A 31 63.94 13.04 12.47
C ILE A 31 64.17 11.79 11.60
N SER A 32 65.17 10.97 11.91
CA SER A 32 65.46 9.74 11.17
C SER A 32 64.33 8.69 11.28
N ARG A 33 63.64 8.62 12.43
CA ARG A 33 62.46 7.74 12.60
C ARG A 33 61.23 8.20 11.82
N LEU A 34 61.03 9.51 11.68
CA LEU A 34 59.92 10.07 10.92
C LEU A 34 60.21 10.13 9.41
N ALA A 35 61.48 10.28 9.03
CA ALA A 35 61.94 10.32 7.63
C ALA A 35 62.10 8.92 7.02
N SER A 36 62.30 7.90 7.84
CA SER A 36 62.21 6.52 7.38
C SER A 36 60.73 6.14 7.27
N PRO A 37 60.24 5.67 6.10
CA PRO A 37 58.94 5.01 6.04
C PRO A 37 58.96 3.89 7.08
N HIS A 38 58.03 3.94 8.04
CA HIS A 38 57.85 2.83 8.94
C HIS A 38 57.29 1.66 8.12
N GLU A 39 58.16 0.81 7.60
CA GLU A 39 57.77 -0.59 7.40
C GLU A 39 57.22 -1.05 8.75
N PRO A 40 56.01 -1.63 8.80
CA PRO A 40 55.39 -2.00 10.06
C PRO A 40 56.34 -2.95 10.78
N THR A 41 57.07 -2.44 11.78
CA THR A 41 57.76 -3.32 12.71
C THR A 41 56.67 -4.23 13.24
N ALA A 42 56.86 -5.54 13.04
CA ALA A 42 55.91 -6.55 13.48
C ALA A 42 55.38 -6.11 14.85
N PRO A 43 54.06 -5.90 15.00
CA PRO A 43 53.54 -5.49 16.28
C PRO A 43 54.06 -6.48 17.31
N THR A 44 54.47 -6.02 18.50
CA THR A 44 54.73 -6.93 19.61
C THR A 44 53.53 -7.87 19.67
N SER A 45 53.68 -9.13 19.23
CA SER A 45 52.55 -9.98 18.79
C SER A 45 51.43 -9.98 19.83
N ASN A 46 51.85 -9.97 21.09
CA ASN A 46 51.03 -9.89 22.29
C ASN A 46 50.02 -8.73 22.30
N THR A 47 50.36 -7.52 21.84
CA THR A 47 49.44 -6.37 21.86
C THR A 47 48.44 -6.41 20.71
N ASP A 48 48.88 -6.76 19.50
CA ASP A 48 48.00 -6.94 18.35
C ASP A 48 47.03 -8.12 18.56
N ASP A 49 47.51 -9.21 19.17
CA ASP A 49 46.67 -10.36 19.53
C ASP A 49 45.57 -9.98 20.53
N VAL A 50 45.88 -9.13 21.52
CA VAL A 50 44.89 -8.61 22.48
C VAL A 50 43.87 -7.70 21.78
N VAL A 51 44.32 -6.82 20.88
CA VAL A 51 43.44 -5.93 20.12
C VAL A 51 42.52 -6.73 19.21
N ARG A 52 43.04 -7.70 18.45
CA ARG A 52 42.25 -8.58 17.58
C ARG A 52 41.24 -9.40 18.36
N ARG A 53 41.63 -9.94 19.52
CA ARG A 53 40.72 -10.69 20.39
C ARG A 53 39.58 -9.81 20.90
N ARG A 54 39.88 -8.57 21.33
CA ARG A 54 38.86 -7.64 21.81
C ARG A 54 37.92 -7.20 20.68
N LEU A 55 38.47 -6.90 19.50
CA LEU A 55 37.68 -6.56 18.32
C LEU A 55 36.77 -7.71 17.89
N ALA A 56 37.27 -8.95 17.91
CA ALA A 56 36.48 -10.13 17.61
C ALA A 56 35.32 -10.31 18.60
N ALA A 57 35.59 -10.17 19.91
CA ALA A 57 34.58 -10.26 20.95
C ALA A 57 33.51 -9.15 20.82
N GLU A 58 33.91 -7.89 20.60
CA GLU A 58 32.98 -6.79 20.37
C GLU A 58 32.18 -6.96 19.08
N SER A 59 32.81 -7.43 18.00
CA SER A 59 32.11 -7.69 16.74
C SER A 59 31.08 -8.81 16.86
N ALA A 60 31.36 -9.83 17.67
CA ALA A 60 30.42 -10.91 17.95
C ALA A 60 29.24 -10.42 18.79
N HIS A 61 29.52 -9.60 19.80
CA HIS A 61 28.51 -8.97 20.64
C HIS A 61 27.59 -8.04 19.84
N LEU A 62 28.14 -7.18 18.98
CA LEU A 62 27.35 -6.30 18.10
C LEU A 62 26.46 -7.10 17.14
N ARG A 63 26.97 -8.17 16.51
CA ARG A 63 26.15 -9.03 15.64
C ARG A 63 25.02 -9.73 16.38
N ALA A 64 25.24 -10.13 17.63
CA ALA A 64 24.18 -10.71 18.46
C ALA A 64 23.09 -9.68 18.78
N GLN A 65 23.48 -8.45 19.15
CA GLN A 65 22.51 -7.36 19.37
C GLN A 65 21.75 -7.00 18.09
N GLU A 66 22.43 -6.95 16.94
CA GLU A 66 21.78 -6.74 15.64
C GLU A 66 20.75 -7.83 15.33
N ALA A 67 21.07 -9.10 15.58
CA ALA A 67 20.14 -10.20 15.37
C ALA A 67 18.90 -10.11 16.26
N ASP A 68 19.07 -9.74 17.54
CA ASP A 68 17.96 -9.53 18.48
C ASP A 68 17.09 -8.33 18.08
N ILE A 69 17.72 -7.22 17.66
CA ILE A 69 17.02 -6.05 17.14
C ILE A 69 16.22 -6.42 15.89
N LEU A 70 16.82 -7.10 14.91
CA LEU A 70 16.12 -7.54 13.70
C LEU A 70 14.94 -8.44 14.01
N LYS A 71 15.08 -9.36 14.97
CA LYS A 71 13.99 -10.21 15.43
C LYS A 71 12.86 -9.41 16.08
N SER A 72 13.20 -8.41 16.90
CA SER A 72 12.20 -7.54 17.52
C SER A 72 11.48 -6.67 16.49
N ILE A 73 12.19 -6.16 15.49
CA ILE A 73 11.62 -5.39 14.38
C ILE A 73 10.70 -6.27 13.57
N SER A 74 11.12 -7.48 13.19
CA SER A 74 10.29 -8.39 12.40
C SER A 74 9.02 -8.78 13.15
N ALA A 75 9.12 -9.07 14.45
CA ALA A 75 7.96 -9.39 15.29
C ALA A 75 7.01 -8.19 15.45
N ALA A 76 7.55 -6.98 15.60
CA ALA A 76 6.75 -5.76 15.66
C ALA A 76 6.05 -5.47 14.32
N LEU A 77 6.74 -5.67 13.20
CA LEU A 77 6.18 -5.47 11.85
C LEU A 77 5.12 -6.51 11.53
N GLU A 78 5.31 -7.76 11.93
CA GLU A 78 4.32 -8.83 11.78
C GLU A 78 3.06 -8.52 12.61
N LYS A 79 3.24 -8.12 13.86
CA LYS A 79 2.13 -7.70 14.72
C LYS A 79 1.41 -6.48 14.14
N GLU A 80 2.14 -5.46 13.68
CA GLU A 80 1.54 -4.28 13.05
C GLU A 80 0.80 -4.67 11.75
N ASN A 81 1.33 -5.60 10.97
CA ASN A 81 0.65 -6.09 9.78
C ASN A 81 -0.66 -6.80 10.14
N LEU A 82 -0.65 -7.64 11.18
CA LEU A 82 -1.87 -8.27 11.72
C LEU A 82 -2.87 -7.26 12.31
N ASP A 83 -2.39 -6.19 12.96
CA ASP A 83 -3.22 -5.14 13.55
C ASP A 83 -3.74 -4.13 12.48
N ARG A 84 -2.98 -3.88 11.41
CA ARG A 84 -3.35 -3.01 10.26
C ARG A 84 -4.24 -3.70 9.24
N GLU A 85 -4.15 -5.02 9.12
CA GLU A 85 -5.18 -5.87 8.52
C GLU A 85 -6.45 -5.73 9.38
N LYS A 86 -7.16 -4.62 9.16
CA LYS A 86 -8.41 -4.30 9.86
C LYS A 86 -9.33 -5.53 9.84
N PRO A 87 -10.18 -5.74 10.86
CA PRO A 87 -11.14 -6.85 10.94
C PRO A 87 -12.26 -6.83 9.86
N GLY A 88 -12.03 -6.16 8.73
CA GLY A 88 -12.86 -6.15 7.51
C GLY A 88 -12.07 -6.27 6.21
N MET A 89 -10.74 -6.42 6.24
CA MET A 89 -9.90 -6.59 5.04
C MET A 89 -9.37 -8.02 4.86
N SER A 90 -9.79 -8.97 5.71
CA SER A 90 -9.39 -10.36 5.54
C SER A 90 -10.04 -10.97 4.29
N SER A 91 -9.33 -11.90 3.63
CA SER A 91 -9.83 -12.63 2.47
C SER A 91 -11.18 -13.32 2.71
N GLU A 92 -11.50 -13.63 3.97
CA GLU A 92 -12.76 -14.25 4.38
C GLU A 92 -13.94 -13.27 4.34
N VAL A 93 -13.72 -12.01 4.76
CA VAL A 93 -14.74 -10.96 4.67
C VAL A 93 -15.02 -10.63 3.22
N LEU A 94 -13.96 -10.49 2.41
CA LEU A 94 -14.11 -10.28 0.96
C LEU A 94 -14.86 -11.43 0.28
N GLY A 95 -14.60 -12.68 0.67
CA GLY A 95 -15.32 -13.85 0.16
C GLY A 95 -16.83 -13.76 0.45
N ARG A 96 -17.19 -13.41 1.69
CA ARG A 96 -18.60 -13.21 2.09
C ARG A 96 -19.25 -12.07 1.32
N ASP A 97 -18.55 -10.94 1.16
CA ASP A 97 -19.07 -9.78 0.42
C ASP A 97 -19.30 -10.11 -1.06
N ILE A 98 -18.39 -10.87 -1.68
CA ILE A 98 -18.54 -11.34 -3.06
C ILE A 98 -19.77 -12.26 -3.20
N ASP A 99 -19.95 -13.20 -2.27
CA ASP A 99 -21.11 -14.10 -2.28
C ASP A 99 -22.43 -13.35 -2.10
N GLU A 100 -22.46 -12.35 -1.20
CA GLU A 100 -23.64 -11.50 -1.00
C GLU A 100 -23.98 -10.69 -2.26
N ILE A 101 -22.97 -10.09 -2.90
CA ILE A 101 -23.15 -9.36 -4.17
C ILE A 101 -23.67 -10.31 -5.25
N ARG A 102 -23.09 -11.51 -5.37
CA ARG A 102 -23.52 -12.52 -6.33
C ARG A 102 -24.98 -12.91 -6.14
N GLU A 103 -25.40 -13.13 -4.89
CA GLU A 103 -26.78 -13.46 -4.55
C GLU A 103 -27.73 -12.29 -4.86
N LYS A 104 -27.32 -11.04 -4.56
CA LYS A 104 -28.09 -9.84 -4.94
C LYS A 104 -28.26 -9.72 -6.45
N VAL A 105 -27.20 -9.98 -7.23
CA VAL A 105 -27.25 -9.94 -8.70
C VAL A 105 -28.18 -11.00 -9.26
N GLU A 106 -28.10 -12.24 -8.78
CA GLU A 106 -29.00 -13.31 -9.25
C GLU A 106 -30.46 -13.00 -8.90
N ARG A 107 -30.76 -12.51 -7.69
CA ARG A 107 -32.12 -12.05 -7.33
C ARG A 107 -32.61 -10.92 -8.24
N MET A 108 -31.74 -9.97 -8.59
CA MET A 108 -32.10 -8.89 -9.52
C MET A 108 -32.35 -9.41 -10.93
N LYS A 109 -31.53 -10.36 -11.41
CA LYS A 109 -31.67 -10.98 -12.72
C LYS A 109 -32.95 -11.80 -12.83
N GLU A 110 -33.29 -12.58 -11.80
CA GLU A 110 -34.56 -13.29 -11.72
C GLU A 110 -35.76 -12.34 -11.74
N LYS A 111 -35.70 -11.21 -11.03
CA LYS A 111 -36.75 -10.19 -11.06
C LYS A 111 -36.88 -9.55 -12.45
N ARG A 112 -35.75 -9.28 -13.12
CA ARG A 112 -35.74 -8.63 -14.45
C ARG A 112 -36.20 -9.55 -15.58
N ASN A 113 -35.90 -10.85 -15.50
CA ASN A 113 -36.24 -11.82 -16.55
C ASN A 113 -37.66 -12.39 -16.44
N LYS A 114 -38.42 -12.03 -15.41
CA LYS A 114 -39.84 -12.38 -15.30
C LYS A 114 -40.67 -11.42 -16.16
N GLU A 115 -40.54 -11.55 -17.48
CA GLU A 115 -41.64 -11.16 -18.37
C GLU A 115 -42.87 -11.93 -17.89
N GLY A 116 -43.89 -11.19 -17.43
CA GLY A 116 -45.09 -11.77 -16.83
C GLY A 116 -45.74 -12.77 -17.79
N GLU A 117 -46.25 -13.88 -17.26
CA GLU A 117 -46.85 -14.93 -18.10
C GLU A 117 -47.99 -14.40 -18.98
N GLY A 118 -48.73 -13.40 -18.48
CA GLY A 118 -49.76 -12.68 -19.25
C GLY A 118 -49.21 -11.98 -20.49
N VAL A 119 -48.07 -11.29 -20.38
CA VAL A 119 -47.41 -10.62 -21.51
C VAL A 119 -46.89 -11.64 -22.52
N LYS A 120 -46.31 -12.75 -22.06
CA LYS A 120 -45.86 -13.85 -22.95
C LYS A 120 -47.01 -14.45 -23.75
N ARG A 121 -48.12 -14.77 -23.09
CA ARG A 121 -49.31 -15.33 -23.75
C ARG A 121 -49.93 -14.32 -24.73
N ALA A 122 -50.04 -13.05 -24.33
CA ALA A 122 -50.58 -12.02 -25.21
C ALA A 122 -49.69 -11.78 -26.44
N ARG A 123 -48.35 -11.80 -26.26
CA ARG A 123 -47.39 -11.74 -27.37
C ARG A 123 -47.58 -12.89 -28.35
N GLN A 124 -47.67 -14.12 -27.84
CA GLN A 124 -47.92 -15.31 -28.68
C GLN A 124 -49.26 -15.21 -29.44
N GLY A 125 -50.30 -14.63 -28.82
CA GLY A 125 -51.59 -14.39 -29.47
C GLY A 125 -51.48 -13.42 -30.65
N VAL A 126 -50.72 -12.33 -30.49
CA VAL A 126 -50.44 -11.37 -31.56
C VAL A 126 -49.66 -12.03 -32.70
N GLU A 127 -48.58 -12.74 -32.38
CA GLU A 127 -47.77 -13.47 -33.36
C GLU A 127 -48.63 -14.48 -34.14
N HIS A 128 -49.45 -15.27 -33.43
CA HIS A 128 -50.32 -16.25 -34.05
C HIS A 128 -51.36 -15.60 -34.98
N CYS A 129 -51.97 -14.49 -34.56
CA CYS A 129 -52.95 -13.79 -35.38
C CYS A 129 -52.32 -13.25 -36.68
N TYR A 130 -51.13 -12.64 -36.60
CA TYR A 130 -50.45 -12.13 -37.79
C TYR A 130 -50.01 -13.24 -38.73
N LEU A 131 -49.57 -14.39 -38.21
CA LEU A 131 -49.24 -15.55 -39.04
C LEU A 131 -50.48 -16.14 -39.73
N ALA A 132 -51.63 -16.14 -39.06
CA ALA A 132 -52.89 -16.64 -39.62
C ALA A 132 -53.52 -15.67 -40.63
N ASN A 133 -53.29 -14.35 -40.48
CA ASN A 133 -53.92 -13.29 -41.27
C ASN A 133 -52.89 -12.44 -42.03
N GLY A 134 -52.04 -13.09 -42.84
CA GLY A 134 -50.99 -12.42 -43.61
C GLY A 134 -51.50 -11.31 -44.55
N ASP A 135 -52.65 -11.52 -45.18
CA ASP A 135 -53.25 -10.55 -46.12
C ASP A 135 -54.16 -9.51 -45.44
N LYS A 136 -54.49 -9.70 -44.15
CA LYS A 136 -55.38 -8.84 -43.36
C LYS A 136 -54.82 -8.58 -41.96
N PRO A 137 -53.64 -7.95 -41.84
CA PRO A 137 -53.02 -7.69 -40.54
C PRO A 137 -53.85 -6.75 -39.64
N LEU A 138 -54.75 -5.95 -40.22
CA LEU A 138 -55.63 -5.04 -39.46
C LEU A 138 -56.69 -5.77 -38.64
N ASP A 139 -57.01 -7.04 -38.94
CA ASP A 139 -58.00 -7.82 -38.19
C ASP A 139 -57.47 -8.23 -36.79
N CYS A 140 -56.16 -8.21 -36.59
CA CYS A 140 -55.47 -8.58 -35.34
C CYS A 140 -55.44 -7.47 -34.27
N TRP A 141 -56.27 -6.44 -34.41
CA TRP A 141 -56.27 -5.29 -33.50
C TRP A 141 -56.67 -5.66 -32.07
N LYS A 142 -57.51 -6.68 -31.88
CA LYS A 142 -57.96 -7.13 -30.55
C LYS A 142 -56.82 -7.75 -29.76
N GLU A 143 -56.03 -8.59 -30.42
CA GLU A 143 -54.85 -9.26 -29.85
C GLU A 143 -53.78 -8.22 -29.49
N VAL A 144 -53.60 -7.21 -30.34
CA VAL A 144 -52.67 -6.10 -30.09
C VAL A 144 -53.13 -5.24 -28.90
N GLU A 145 -54.41 -4.92 -28.79
CA GLU A 145 -54.95 -4.19 -27.62
C GLU A 145 -54.82 -5.01 -26.33
N ALA A 146 -55.06 -6.31 -26.38
CA ALA A 146 -54.85 -7.20 -25.24
C ALA A 146 -53.37 -7.23 -24.80
N PHE A 147 -52.44 -7.27 -25.76
CA PHE A 147 -51.00 -7.18 -25.46
C PHE A 147 -50.61 -5.86 -24.83
N LYS A 148 -51.07 -4.72 -25.38
CA LYS A 148 -50.83 -3.39 -24.79
C LYS A 148 -51.36 -3.29 -23.36
N ALA A 149 -52.54 -3.84 -23.09
CA ALA A 149 -53.11 -3.84 -21.76
C ALA A 149 -52.27 -4.64 -20.74
N GLU A 150 -51.75 -5.81 -21.13
CA GLU A 150 -50.85 -6.59 -20.26
C GLU A 150 -49.49 -5.92 -20.04
N VAL A 151 -48.94 -5.28 -21.08
CA VAL A 151 -47.70 -4.49 -20.96
C VAL A 151 -47.90 -3.30 -20.03
N ALA A 152 -49.00 -2.55 -20.17
CA ALA A 152 -49.30 -1.41 -19.31
C ALA A 152 -49.42 -1.82 -17.82
N LYS A 153 -49.99 -3.00 -17.53
CA LYS A 153 -50.03 -3.54 -16.16
C LYS A 153 -48.63 -3.83 -15.63
N LEU A 154 -47.76 -4.43 -16.47
CA LEU A 154 -46.38 -4.73 -16.10
C LEU A 154 -45.56 -3.46 -15.87
N GLU A 155 -45.71 -2.46 -16.74
CA GLU A 155 -45.08 -1.15 -16.59
C GLU A 155 -45.54 -0.44 -15.32
N GLN A 156 -46.84 -0.44 -15.01
CA GLN A 156 -47.36 0.13 -13.76
C GLN A 156 -46.80 -0.58 -12.53
N ALA A 157 -46.71 -1.92 -12.55
CA ALA A 157 -46.12 -2.69 -11.46
C ALA A 157 -44.62 -2.38 -11.31
N PHE A 158 -43.90 -2.24 -12.42
CA PHE A 158 -42.49 -1.87 -12.43
C PHE A 158 -42.26 -0.47 -11.85
N VAL A 159 -43.02 0.54 -12.29
CA VAL A 159 -42.93 1.91 -11.78
C VAL A 159 -43.23 1.95 -10.28
N LYS A 160 -44.25 1.22 -9.80
CA LYS A 160 -44.55 1.09 -8.36
C LYS A 160 -43.43 0.41 -7.56
N SER A 161 -42.65 -0.46 -8.18
CA SER A 161 -41.52 -1.13 -7.50
C SER A 161 -40.28 -0.25 -7.34
N LEU A 162 -40.23 0.89 -8.04
CA LEU A 162 -39.15 1.87 -7.95
C LEU A 162 -39.41 3.01 -6.95
N GLN A 163 -40.66 3.14 -6.47
CA GLN A 163 -41.07 4.09 -5.42
C GLN A 163 -40.85 3.48 -4.03
#